data_AF-A0A087TMI3-F1
#
_entry.id   AF-A0A087TMI3-F1
#
_cell.length_a   1.000
_cell.length_b   1.000
_cell.length_c   1.000
_cell.angle_alpha   90.00
_cell.angle_beta   90.00
_cell.angle_gamma   90.00
#
_symmetry.space_group_name_H-M   'P 1'
#
loop_
_entity.id
_entity.type
_entity.pdbx_description
1 polymer ?
#
loop_
_entity_poly.entity_id
_entity_poly.type
_entity_poly.pdbx_seq_one_letter_code
_entity_poly.pdbx_strand_id
1 'polypeptide(L)'
;MTFKNTDERILTQLLDILAAAQTDDSLDIAFQLIDFESKDIGIAERFLLCLATVPYPNEVTITKLLKLFNRKIKSEKLRATMLISLSSLVKTYSRNNPKNMNSLIVQSVSDMLLRELSECDHAGCILNHILALRNAALPQYIPTLLEYIKKGGILGLVSLEAIKDIGEQHFTKEVNDVLLKVYNQFWPHQEPAARVLAAEILIKSNPTIETIGNIVLSLSDQQQPEISTLVLSKLYTSMQKSDTVRSCVKEVLRNVTFGNYNNLAQNGSSTSFINILQATHDANITYGINMEMRPTGMLRRTSLDLNLINSQENLHLLSLGLFVEGFGLTDEEQKANPEEHSAGMQLSVLGVNLRPYIFFTGTAELMGLVWSAAGSEPTPALQANFLFMDQYHSIILQNGINVDFILKGALSTDISGAAEVSMWNKNSHA
;
A
#
# COMPACT_ATOMS: atom_id res chain seq x y z
N MET A 1 36.96 7.50 2.92
CA MET A 1 36.79 6.41 3.91
C MET A 1 36.71 5.09 3.17
N THR A 2 37.56 4.12 3.47
CA THR A 2 37.53 2.80 2.83
C THR A 2 36.53 1.90 3.56
N PHE A 3 35.29 1.84 3.04
CA PHE A 3 34.21 0.98 3.56
C PHE A 3 34.45 -0.54 3.34
N LYS A 4 35.57 -0.96 2.73
CA LYS A 4 35.87 -2.37 2.44
C LYS A 4 36.21 -3.24 3.67
N ASN A 5 36.45 -2.65 4.84
CA ASN A 5 36.83 -3.36 6.07
C ASN A 5 35.76 -3.32 7.17
N THR A 6 34.50 -3.03 6.83
CA THR A 6 33.41 -2.98 7.82
C THR A 6 32.97 -4.37 8.24
N ASP A 7 32.76 -4.52 9.56
CA ASP A 7 32.19 -5.72 10.17
C ASP A 7 30.82 -6.03 9.55
N GLU A 8 30.56 -7.29 9.20
CA GLU A 8 29.33 -7.72 8.49
C GLU A 8 28.06 -7.31 9.27
N ARG A 9 28.18 -7.20 10.60
CA ARG A 9 27.09 -6.86 11.52
C ARG A 9 26.55 -5.44 11.38
N ILE A 10 27.35 -4.49 10.89
CA ILE A 10 26.95 -3.07 10.75
C ILE A 10 26.76 -2.66 9.29
N LEU A 11 27.05 -3.54 8.34
CA LEU A 11 27.00 -3.23 6.91
C LEU A 11 25.60 -2.76 6.49
N THR A 12 24.55 -3.39 6.99
CA THR A 12 23.17 -3.05 6.64
C THR A 12 22.78 -1.66 7.15
N GLN A 13 23.15 -1.29 8.38
CA GLN A 13 22.90 0.06 8.92
C GLN A 13 23.73 1.12 8.18
N LEU A 14 24.95 0.80 7.76
CA LEU A 14 25.75 1.71 6.94
C LEU A 14 25.13 1.94 5.57
N LEU A 15 24.57 0.90 4.95
CA LEU A 15 23.85 1.01 3.68
C LEU A 15 22.58 1.87 3.82
N ASP A 16 21.85 1.76 4.93
CA ASP A 16 20.72 2.66 5.22
C ASP A 16 21.17 4.14 5.23
N ILE A 17 22.31 4.43 5.88
CA ILE A 17 22.87 5.78 5.95
C ILE A 17 23.35 6.26 4.58
N LEU A 18 23.97 5.40 3.78
CA LEU A 18 24.42 5.74 2.42
C LEU A 18 23.25 6.05 1.49
N ALA A 19 22.12 5.35 1.63
CA ALA A 19 20.89 5.67 0.93
C ALA A 19 20.34 7.03 1.38
N ALA A 20 20.31 7.28 2.70
CA ALA A 20 19.82 8.53 3.29
C ALA A 20 20.67 9.77 2.90
N ALA A 21 21.97 9.60 2.63
CA ALA A 21 22.86 10.69 2.28
C ALA A 21 22.53 11.38 0.93
N GLN A 22 21.87 10.66 0.01
CA GLN A 22 21.38 11.21 -1.27
C GLN A 22 22.46 11.90 -2.16
N THR A 23 23.74 11.55 -1.99
CA THR A 23 24.82 12.08 -2.83
C THR A 23 25.24 11.08 -3.91
N ASP A 24 25.86 11.58 -4.98
CA ASP A 24 26.31 10.72 -6.07
C ASP A 24 27.39 9.73 -5.62
N ASP A 25 28.31 10.22 -4.77
CA ASP A 25 29.37 9.42 -4.17
C ASP A 25 28.81 8.36 -3.21
N SER A 26 27.79 8.68 -2.40
CA SER A 26 27.21 7.70 -1.46
C SER A 26 26.54 6.55 -2.20
N LEU A 27 25.87 6.86 -3.32
CA LEU A 27 25.23 5.87 -4.18
C LEU A 27 26.25 4.99 -4.89
N ASP A 28 27.35 5.56 -5.41
CA ASP A 28 28.41 4.78 -6.05
C ASP A 28 29.12 3.85 -5.07
N ILE A 29 29.37 4.31 -3.85
CA ILE A 29 29.93 3.48 -2.78
C ILE A 29 28.96 2.35 -2.44
N ALA A 30 27.67 2.64 -2.26
CA ALA A 30 26.68 1.62 -1.95
C ALA A 30 26.59 0.55 -3.06
N PHE A 31 26.57 0.95 -4.33
CA PHE A 31 26.55 0.02 -5.46
C PHE A 31 27.83 -0.83 -5.60
N GLN A 32 28.96 -0.37 -5.07
CA GLN A 32 30.19 -1.17 -5.01
C GLN A 32 30.19 -2.17 -3.84
N LEU A 33 29.48 -1.86 -2.76
CA LEU A 33 29.39 -2.72 -1.56
C LEU A 33 28.33 -3.82 -1.70
N ILE A 34 27.31 -3.59 -2.52
CA ILE A 34 26.20 -4.53 -2.71
C ILE A 34 26.46 -5.43 -3.92
N ASP A 35 26.38 -6.74 -3.69
CA ASP A 35 26.31 -7.72 -4.76
C ASP A 35 24.84 -7.94 -5.18
N PHE A 36 24.44 -7.35 -6.31
CA PHE A 36 23.08 -7.51 -6.88
C PHE A 36 22.90 -8.84 -7.64
N GLU A 37 23.95 -9.65 -7.77
CA GLU A 37 23.89 -10.99 -8.38
C GLU A 37 23.96 -12.12 -7.34
N SER A 38 24.08 -11.78 -6.07
CA SER A 38 24.14 -12.73 -4.96
C SER A 38 22.87 -13.59 -4.89
N LYS A 39 22.98 -14.76 -4.24
CA LYS A 39 21.81 -15.56 -3.88
C LYS A 39 21.05 -14.97 -2.69
N ASP A 40 21.76 -14.32 -1.78
CA ASP A 40 21.17 -13.63 -0.64
C ASP A 40 20.81 -12.19 -1.02
N ILE A 41 19.52 -11.98 -1.30
CA ILE A 41 18.98 -10.71 -1.75
C ILE A 41 18.69 -9.74 -0.61
N GLY A 42 18.77 -10.16 0.66
CA GLY A 42 18.27 -9.37 1.80
C GLY A 42 18.95 -8.01 1.95
N ILE A 43 20.28 -7.97 1.79
CA ILE A 43 21.06 -6.72 1.84
C ILE A 43 20.66 -5.77 0.71
N ALA A 44 20.53 -6.30 -0.51
CA ALA A 44 20.16 -5.51 -1.69
C ALA A 44 18.72 -4.98 -1.59
N GLU A 45 17.77 -5.83 -1.15
CA GLU A 45 16.38 -5.41 -0.95
C GLU A 45 16.24 -4.33 0.13
N ARG A 46 16.95 -4.46 1.27
CA ARG A 46 16.96 -3.44 2.32
C ARG A 46 17.49 -2.10 1.81
N PHE A 47 18.61 -2.11 1.09
CA PHE A 47 19.16 -0.89 0.53
C PHE A 47 18.21 -0.24 -0.48
N LEU A 48 17.63 -1.02 -1.39
CA LEU A 48 16.67 -0.54 -2.39
C LEU A 48 15.42 0.06 -1.73
N LEU A 49 14.93 -0.56 -0.66
CA LEU A 49 13.83 -0.04 0.14
C LEU A 49 14.19 1.31 0.78
N CYS A 50 15.36 1.43 1.41
CA CYS A 50 15.81 2.71 1.98
C CYS A 50 15.92 3.78 0.89
N LEU A 51 16.49 3.42 -0.27
CA LEU A 51 16.59 4.30 -1.43
C LEU A 51 15.22 4.73 -1.96
N ALA A 52 14.22 3.85 -1.97
CA ALA A 52 12.87 4.15 -2.43
C ALA A 52 12.14 5.20 -1.58
N THR A 53 12.54 5.34 -0.31
CA THR A 53 11.90 6.24 0.67
C THR A 53 12.57 7.61 0.79
N VAL A 54 13.64 7.88 0.02
CA VAL A 54 14.39 9.14 0.15
C VAL A 54 13.52 10.37 -0.19
N PRO A 55 13.65 11.48 0.55
CA PRO A 55 12.75 12.63 0.41
C PRO A 55 13.04 13.49 -0.84
N TYR A 56 14.29 13.56 -1.31
CA TYR A 56 14.70 14.41 -2.44
C TYR A 56 15.55 13.63 -3.47
N PRO A 57 14.94 12.67 -4.20
CA PRO A 57 15.65 11.98 -5.26
C PRO A 57 16.03 12.95 -6.39
N ASN A 58 17.17 12.69 -7.03
CA ASN A 58 17.63 13.45 -8.19
C ASN A 58 17.61 12.59 -9.47
N GLU A 59 17.72 13.24 -10.64
CA GLU A 59 17.71 12.56 -11.93
C GLU A 59 18.88 11.56 -12.08
N VAL A 60 20.02 11.84 -11.46
CA VAL A 60 21.20 10.97 -11.51
C VAL A 60 20.94 9.65 -10.78
N THR A 61 20.31 9.68 -9.61
CA THR A 61 19.88 8.51 -8.82
C THR A 61 18.94 7.63 -9.63
N ILE A 62 17.90 8.22 -10.25
CA ILE A 62 16.94 7.49 -11.08
C ILE A 62 17.65 6.88 -12.29
N THR A 63 18.52 7.63 -12.96
CA THR A 63 19.29 7.16 -14.12
C THR A 63 20.23 6.01 -13.76
N LYS A 64 20.92 6.10 -12.61
CA LYS A 64 21.83 5.06 -12.12
C LYS A 64 21.06 3.78 -11.77
N LEU A 65 19.91 3.89 -11.10
CA LEU A 65 19.07 2.74 -10.79
C LEU A 65 18.46 2.12 -12.05
N LEU A 66 18.00 2.93 -13.02
CA LEU A 66 17.51 2.45 -14.31
C LEU A 66 18.59 1.70 -15.10
N LYS A 67 19.83 2.21 -15.10
CA LYS A 67 20.98 1.52 -15.71
C LYS A 67 21.28 0.18 -15.02
N LEU A 68 21.14 0.13 -13.69
CA LEU A 68 21.31 -1.10 -12.91
C LEU A 68 20.19 -2.11 -13.25
N PHE A 69 18.94 -1.67 -13.31
CA PHE A 69 17.78 -2.48 -13.64
C PHE A 69 17.86 -3.11 -15.04
N ASN A 70 18.43 -2.39 -16.00
CA ASN A 70 18.65 -2.88 -17.37
C ASN A 70 19.75 -3.95 -17.46
N ARG A 71 20.51 -4.21 -16.38
CA ARG A 71 21.41 -5.37 -16.32
C ARG A 71 20.60 -6.63 -16.06
N LYS A 72 21.10 -7.78 -16.52
CA LYS A 72 20.44 -9.08 -16.30
C LYS A 72 20.52 -9.48 -14.82
N ILE A 73 19.49 -9.16 -14.04
CA ILE A 73 19.33 -9.59 -12.65
C ILE A 73 18.75 -11.01 -12.64
N LYS A 74 19.43 -11.94 -11.95
CA LYS A 74 19.03 -13.36 -11.90
C LYS A 74 17.78 -13.59 -11.06
N SER A 75 17.61 -12.83 -9.97
CA SER A 75 16.49 -12.98 -9.04
C SER A 75 15.29 -12.14 -9.48
N GLU A 76 14.17 -12.80 -9.74
CA GLU A 76 12.89 -12.15 -10.07
C GLU A 76 12.38 -11.28 -8.90
N LYS A 77 12.55 -11.74 -7.66
CA LYS A 77 12.17 -10.98 -6.45
C LYS A 77 12.94 -9.66 -6.36
N LEU A 78 14.26 -9.71 -6.54
CA LEU A 78 15.10 -8.52 -6.52
C LEU A 78 14.77 -7.58 -7.68
N ARG A 79 14.49 -8.12 -8.87
CA ARG A 79 14.04 -7.32 -10.03
C ARG A 79 12.72 -6.59 -9.71
N ALA A 80 11.75 -7.26 -9.09
CA ALA A 80 10.50 -6.64 -8.66
C ALA A 80 10.73 -5.53 -7.61
N THR A 81 11.62 -5.76 -6.64
CA THR A 81 11.99 -4.76 -5.63
C THR A 81 12.67 -3.53 -6.25
N MET A 82 13.54 -3.73 -7.25
CA MET A 82 14.12 -2.61 -8.02
C MET A 82 13.06 -1.83 -8.79
N LEU A 83 12.09 -2.52 -9.39
CA LEU A 83 10.99 -1.90 -10.12
C LEU A 83 10.14 -0.99 -9.22
N ILE A 84 9.79 -1.49 -8.03
CA ILE A 84 9.09 -0.73 -6.99
C ILE A 84 9.91 0.48 -6.56
N SER A 85 11.21 0.29 -6.33
CA SER A 85 12.11 1.36 -5.88
C SER A 85 12.25 2.47 -6.92
N LEU A 86 12.45 2.11 -8.18
CA LEU A 86 12.52 3.05 -9.30
C LEU A 86 11.20 3.83 -9.44
N SER A 87 10.07 3.14 -9.31
CA SER A 87 8.74 3.74 -9.38
C SER A 87 8.50 4.73 -8.25
N SER A 88 8.89 4.38 -7.02
CA SER A 88 8.78 5.28 -5.86
C SER A 88 9.64 6.53 -6.02
N LEU A 89 10.88 6.39 -6.51
CA LEU A 89 11.76 7.53 -6.79
C LEU A 89 11.14 8.49 -7.80
N VAL A 90 10.51 7.95 -8.86
CA VAL A 90 9.79 8.74 -9.88
C VAL A 90 8.59 9.49 -9.27
N LYS A 91 7.82 8.83 -8.39
CA LYS A 91 6.72 9.46 -7.65
C LYS A 91 7.22 10.65 -6.84
N THR A 92 8.24 10.44 -6.00
CA THR A 92 8.79 11.49 -5.13
C THR A 92 9.45 12.61 -5.95
N TYR A 93 10.18 12.28 -7.01
CA TYR A 93 10.79 13.27 -7.92
C TYR A 93 9.75 14.15 -8.61
N SER A 94 8.61 13.58 -9.01
CA SER A 94 7.51 14.29 -9.64
C SER A 94 6.70 15.11 -8.63
N ARG A 95 6.52 14.61 -7.41
CA ARG A 95 5.82 15.31 -6.32
C ARG A 95 6.58 16.55 -5.86
N ASN A 96 7.91 16.46 -5.74
CA ASN A 96 8.73 17.57 -5.26
C ASN A 96 8.72 18.77 -6.23
N ASN A 97 8.56 18.53 -7.53
CA ASN A 97 8.41 19.60 -8.51
C ASN A 97 7.51 19.14 -9.68
N PRO A 98 6.30 19.69 -9.83
CA PRO A 98 5.36 19.27 -10.87
C PRO A 98 5.91 19.39 -12.30
N LYS A 99 6.90 20.24 -12.56
CA LYS A 99 7.57 20.34 -13.87
C LYS A 99 8.32 19.06 -14.23
N ASN A 100 8.80 18.32 -13.23
CA ASN A 100 9.54 17.07 -13.42
C ASN A 100 8.68 15.94 -13.98
N MET A 101 7.35 16.02 -13.84
CA MET A 101 6.43 15.01 -14.37
C MET A 101 6.57 14.84 -15.90
N ASN A 102 6.95 15.92 -16.60
CA ASN A 102 7.20 15.91 -18.05
C ASN A 102 8.69 15.76 -18.42
N SER A 103 9.55 15.41 -17.45
CA SER A 103 10.97 15.20 -17.74
C SER A 103 11.19 13.92 -18.55
N LEU A 104 12.24 13.92 -19.37
CA LEU A 104 12.60 12.78 -20.22
C LEU A 104 12.85 11.51 -19.40
N ILE A 105 13.44 11.65 -18.21
CA ILE A 105 13.71 10.50 -17.33
C ILE A 105 12.40 9.85 -16.85
N VAL A 106 11.40 10.65 -16.42
CA VAL A 106 10.10 10.14 -15.97
C VAL A 106 9.35 9.45 -17.11
N GLN A 107 9.37 10.07 -18.30
CA GLN A 107 8.78 9.46 -19.51
C GLN A 107 9.49 8.14 -19.86
N SER A 108 10.83 8.10 -19.84
CA SER A 108 11.58 6.89 -20.17
C SER A 108 11.30 5.73 -19.20
N VAL A 109 11.17 6.01 -17.90
CA VAL A 109 10.81 4.98 -16.92
C VAL A 109 9.37 4.54 -17.13
N SER A 110 8.47 5.46 -17.40
CA SER A 110 7.07 5.13 -17.68
C SER A 110 6.90 4.26 -18.92
N ASP A 111 7.56 4.62 -20.02
CA ASP A 111 7.49 3.87 -21.27
C ASP A 111 8.05 2.46 -21.09
N MET A 112 9.13 2.32 -20.31
CA MET A 112 9.66 1.03 -19.90
C MET A 112 8.64 0.22 -19.10
N LEU A 113 8.01 0.81 -18.08
CA LEU A 113 7.01 0.14 -17.25
C LEU A 113 5.80 -0.35 -18.06
N LEU A 114 5.29 0.48 -18.96
CA LEU A 114 4.13 0.14 -19.80
C LEU A 114 4.50 -0.91 -20.85
N ARG A 115 5.70 -0.82 -21.45
CA ARG A 115 6.18 -1.82 -22.39
C ARG A 115 6.36 -3.18 -21.72
N GLU A 116 7.08 -3.26 -20.60
CA GLU A 116 7.29 -4.54 -19.91
C GLU A 116 5.96 -5.13 -19.38
N LEU A 117 5.02 -4.29 -18.94
CA LEU A 117 3.67 -4.73 -18.58
C LEU A 117 2.93 -5.37 -19.77
N SER A 118 3.08 -4.83 -20.98
CA SER A 118 2.45 -5.39 -22.18
C SER A 118 3.08 -6.69 -22.66
N GLU A 119 4.33 -6.94 -22.31
CA GLU A 119 5.09 -8.16 -22.64
C GLU A 119 4.91 -9.27 -21.59
N CYS A 120 4.22 -9.01 -20.48
CA CYS A 120 3.99 -10.00 -19.43
C CYS A 120 2.93 -11.05 -19.81
N ASP A 121 3.34 -12.32 -19.83
CA ASP A 121 2.43 -13.45 -20.11
C ASP A 121 1.76 -14.04 -18.85
N HIS A 122 2.38 -13.89 -17.67
CA HIS A 122 1.97 -14.56 -16.44
C HIS A 122 1.39 -13.57 -15.42
N ALA A 123 0.40 -14.02 -14.63
CA ALA A 123 -0.27 -13.18 -13.63
C ALA A 123 0.69 -12.54 -12.59
N GLY A 124 1.73 -13.27 -12.17
CA GLY A 124 2.75 -12.74 -11.25
C GLY A 124 3.58 -11.60 -11.85
N CYS A 125 3.93 -11.70 -13.14
CA CYS A 125 4.62 -10.64 -13.88
C CYS A 125 3.75 -9.38 -13.96
N ILE A 126 2.48 -9.56 -14.33
CA ILE A 126 1.50 -8.46 -14.42
C ILE A 126 1.31 -7.80 -13.05
N LEU A 127 1.18 -8.58 -11.99
CA LEU A 127 1.00 -8.08 -10.62
C LEU A 127 2.18 -7.22 -10.18
N ASN A 128 3.43 -7.65 -10.42
CA ASN A 128 4.62 -6.88 -10.08
C ASN A 128 4.66 -5.53 -10.81
N HIS A 129 4.22 -5.48 -12.06
CA HIS A 129 4.15 -4.24 -12.83
C HIS A 129 3.02 -3.32 -12.36
N ILE A 130 1.83 -3.86 -12.03
CA ILE A 130 0.75 -3.04 -11.44
C ILE A 130 1.19 -2.47 -10.09
N LEU A 131 1.91 -3.25 -9.26
CA LEU A 131 2.50 -2.74 -8.01
C LEU A 131 3.54 -1.64 -8.25
N ALA A 132 4.31 -1.73 -9.33
CA ALA A 132 5.21 -0.66 -9.75
C ALA A 132 4.43 0.60 -10.16
N LEU A 133 3.37 0.47 -10.99
CA LEU A 133 2.50 1.58 -11.36
C LEU A 133 1.85 2.25 -10.13
N ARG A 134 1.41 1.44 -9.16
CA ARG A 134 0.89 1.91 -7.87
C ARG A 134 1.92 2.74 -7.10
N ASN A 135 3.18 2.31 -7.06
CA ASN A 135 4.26 3.04 -6.40
C ASN A 135 4.69 4.30 -7.16
N ALA A 136 4.57 4.33 -8.50
CA ALA A 136 4.82 5.53 -9.30
C ALA A 136 3.67 6.55 -9.19
N ALA A 137 2.44 6.08 -9.01
CA ALA A 137 1.24 6.90 -8.79
C ALA A 137 1.06 8.06 -9.78
N LEU A 138 1.38 7.84 -11.06
CA LEU A 138 1.24 8.86 -12.10
C LEU A 138 -0.16 8.84 -12.76
N PRO A 139 -0.78 10.01 -13.03
CA PRO A 139 -2.12 10.07 -13.63
C PRO A 139 -2.23 9.41 -15.01
N GLN A 140 -1.15 9.36 -15.78
CA GLN A 140 -1.10 8.75 -17.10
C GLN A 140 -1.38 7.24 -17.10
N TYR A 141 -1.29 6.58 -15.93
CA TYR A 141 -1.58 5.16 -15.80
C TYR A 141 -3.07 4.83 -15.64
N ILE A 142 -3.92 5.83 -15.38
CA ILE A 142 -5.35 5.62 -15.15
C ILE A 142 -6.00 4.78 -16.27
N PRO A 143 -5.83 5.07 -17.58
CA PRO A 143 -6.47 4.29 -18.63
C PRO A 143 -6.10 2.80 -18.58
N THR A 144 -4.81 2.49 -18.40
CA THR A 144 -4.32 1.11 -18.29
C THR A 144 -4.86 0.41 -17.04
N LEU A 145 -4.87 1.09 -15.89
CA LEU A 145 -5.40 0.53 -14.64
C LEU A 145 -6.91 0.22 -14.74
N LEU A 146 -7.68 1.06 -15.42
CA LEU A 146 -9.12 0.83 -15.64
C LEU A 146 -9.39 -0.46 -16.44
N GLU A 147 -8.50 -0.85 -17.36
CA GLU A 147 -8.65 -2.11 -18.08
C GLU A 147 -8.52 -3.33 -17.17
N TYR A 148 -7.58 -3.31 -16.22
CA TYR A 148 -7.41 -4.40 -15.26
C TYR A 148 -8.52 -4.41 -14.20
N ILE A 149 -9.04 -3.25 -13.79
CA ILE A 149 -10.21 -3.17 -12.91
C ILE A 149 -11.42 -3.85 -13.54
N LYS A 150 -11.67 -3.61 -14.84
CA LYS A 150 -12.77 -4.25 -15.60
C LYS A 150 -12.62 -5.77 -15.66
N LYS A 151 -11.39 -6.30 -15.64
CA LYS A 151 -11.12 -7.75 -15.65
C LYS A 151 -11.44 -8.43 -14.30
N GLY A 152 -11.38 -7.70 -13.19
CA GLY A 152 -11.66 -8.22 -11.85
C GLY A 152 -10.51 -9.03 -11.23
N GLY A 153 -10.82 -9.79 -10.18
CA GLY A 153 -9.85 -10.56 -9.40
C GLY A 153 -8.81 -9.71 -8.66
N ILE A 154 -7.70 -10.36 -8.25
CA ILE A 154 -6.60 -9.71 -7.52
C ILE A 154 -5.98 -8.56 -8.33
N LEU A 155 -5.81 -8.74 -9.64
CA LEU A 155 -5.27 -7.68 -10.51
C LEU A 155 -6.18 -6.45 -10.53
N GLY A 156 -7.50 -6.65 -10.55
CA GLY A 156 -8.48 -5.58 -10.45
C GLY A 156 -8.43 -4.84 -9.11
N LEU A 157 -8.31 -5.58 -8.00
CA LEU A 157 -8.15 -5.00 -6.66
C LEU A 157 -6.89 -4.12 -6.56
N VAL A 158 -5.72 -4.65 -6.94
CA VAL A 158 -4.46 -3.90 -6.84
C VAL A 158 -4.45 -2.70 -7.79
N SER A 159 -5.10 -2.81 -8.96
CA SER A 159 -5.29 -1.68 -9.87
C SER A 159 -6.19 -0.59 -9.29
N LEU A 160 -7.22 -0.99 -8.54
CA LEU A 160 -8.09 -0.05 -7.83
C LEU A 160 -7.35 0.66 -6.68
N GLU A 161 -6.51 -0.07 -5.94
CA GLU A 161 -5.60 0.52 -4.96
C GLU A 161 -4.61 1.50 -5.61
N ALA A 162 -4.10 1.19 -6.80
CA ALA A 162 -3.26 2.09 -7.57
C ALA A 162 -3.98 3.39 -7.95
N ILE A 163 -5.24 3.32 -8.39
CA ILE A 163 -6.04 4.52 -8.66
C ILE A 163 -6.26 5.34 -7.39
N LYS A 164 -6.53 4.69 -6.25
CA LYS A 164 -6.61 5.39 -4.95
C LYS A 164 -5.32 6.14 -4.62
N ASP A 165 -4.16 5.52 -4.84
CA ASP A 165 -2.86 6.13 -4.55
C ASP A 165 -2.47 7.27 -5.51
N ILE A 166 -3.01 7.32 -6.73
CA ILE A 166 -2.86 8.45 -7.67
C ILE A 166 -3.57 9.71 -7.14
N GLY A 167 -4.69 9.52 -6.45
CA GLY A 167 -5.42 10.60 -5.78
C GLY A 167 -6.64 11.11 -6.54
N GLU A 168 -7.60 11.62 -5.76
CA GLU A 168 -8.96 11.96 -6.18
C GLU A 168 -8.99 13.13 -7.18
N GLN A 169 -7.98 13.99 -7.17
CA GLN A 169 -7.86 15.13 -8.09
C GLN A 169 -7.75 14.74 -9.57
N HIS A 170 -7.50 13.46 -9.87
CA HIS A 170 -7.40 12.95 -11.24
C HIS A 170 -8.61 12.09 -11.64
N PHE A 171 -9.64 11.99 -10.80
CA PHE A 171 -10.81 11.17 -11.12
C PHE A 171 -11.72 11.86 -12.14
N THR A 172 -11.86 11.22 -13.30
CA THR A 172 -12.76 11.64 -14.35
C THR A 172 -14.14 11.00 -14.18
N LYS A 173 -15.12 11.42 -14.98
CA LYS A 173 -16.43 10.76 -15.05
C LYS A 173 -16.31 9.27 -15.37
N GLU A 174 -15.35 8.90 -16.23
CA GLU A 174 -15.10 7.50 -16.57
C GLU A 174 -14.66 6.69 -15.34
N VAL A 175 -13.78 7.24 -14.50
CA VAL A 175 -13.35 6.59 -13.26
C VAL A 175 -14.57 6.34 -12.36
N ASN A 176 -15.42 7.36 -12.16
CA ASN A 176 -16.63 7.23 -11.34
C ASN A 176 -17.61 6.18 -11.88
N ASP A 177 -17.81 6.13 -13.20
CA ASP A 177 -18.67 5.12 -13.83
C ASP A 177 -18.12 3.70 -13.63
N VAL A 178 -16.80 3.54 -13.69
CA VAL A 178 -16.13 2.25 -13.42
C VAL A 178 -16.27 1.87 -11.95
N LEU A 179 -16.06 2.79 -11.01
CA LEU A 179 -16.23 2.53 -9.58
C LEU A 179 -17.66 2.09 -9.23
N LEU A 180 -18.67 2.76 -9.80
CA LEU A 180 -20.08 2.36 -9.62
C LEU A 180 -20.35 0.96 -10.15
N LYS A 181 -19.79 0.62 -11.31
CA LYS A 181 -19.93 -0.72 -11.90
C LYS A 181 -19.20 -1.81 -11.11
N VAL A 182 -18.02 -1.52 -10.53
CA VAL A 182 -17.32 -2.44 -9.62
C VAL A 182 -18.16 -2.68 -8.37
N TYR A 183 -18.64 -1.61 -7.72
CA TYR A 183 -19.43 -1.72 -6.50
C TYR A 183 -20.70 -2.56 -6.68
N ASN A 184 -21.42 -2.30 -7.79
CA ASN A 184 -22.65 -2.98 -8.16
C ASN A 184 -22.44 -4.34 -8.86
N GLN A 185 -21.19 -4.84 -8.94
CA GLN A 185 -20.85 -6.13 -9.57
C GLN A 185 -21.35 -6.29 -11.01
N PHE A 186 -21.18 -5.26 -11.85
CA PHE A 186 -21.60 -5.32 -13.26
C PHE A 186 -20.72 -6.25 -14.11
N TRP A 187 -19.43 -6.36 -13.78
CA TRP A 187 -18.43 -7.20 -14.46
C TRP A 187 -18.28 -8.56 -13.77
N PRO A 188 -17.56 -9.52 -14.38
CA PRO A 188 -17.26 -10.82 -13.76
C PRO A 188 -16.69 -10.66 -12.34
N HIS A 189 -16.80 -11.75 -11.55
CA HIS A 189 -16.57 -11.78 -10.10
C HIS A 189 -15.55 -10.75 -9.61
N GLN A 190 -16.08 -9.71 -8.96
CA GLN A 190 -15.28 -8.67 -8.32
C GLN A 190 -14.95 -9.12 -6.89
N GLU A 191 -13.68 -8.99 -6.51
CA GLU A 191 -13.26 -9.22 -5.14
C GLU A 191 -14.09 -8.36 -4.17
N PRO A 192 -14.63 -8.92 -3.07
CA PRO A 192 -15.30 -8.17 -2.00
C PRO A 192 -14.52 -6.94 -1.53
N ALA A 193 -13.21 -7.07 -1.33
CA ALA A 193 -12.34 -5.94 -0.99
C ALA A 193 -12.36 -4.83 -2.07
N ALA A 194 -12.44 -5.20 -3.36
CA ALA A 194 -12.51 -4.22 -4.45
C ALA A 194 -13.84 -3.47 -4.43
N ARG A 195 -14.95 -4.14 -4.08
CA ARG A 195 -16.26 -3.47 -3.90
C ARG A 195 -16.24 -2.49 -2.75
N VAL A 196 -15.70 -2.91 -1.61
CA VAL A 196 -15.58 -2.06 -0.42
C VAL A 196 -14.70 -0.84 -0.72
N LEU A 197 -13.58 -1.06 -1.40
CA LEU A 197 -12.67 0.00 -1.80
C LEU A 197 -13.33 0.96 -2.81
N ALA A 198 -14.08 0.45 -3.79
CA ALA A 198 -14.81 1.29 -4.73
C ALA A 198 -15.86 2.17 -4.03
N ALA A 199 -16.59 1.62 -3.05
CA ALA A 199 -17.52 2.38 -2.23
C ALA A 199 -16.79 3.46 -1.41
N GLU A 200 -15.66 3.13 -0.79
CA GLU A 200 -14.84 4.09 -0.04
C GLU A 200 -14.41 5.27 -0.91
N ILE A 201 -13.94 4.98 -2.13
CA ILE A 201 -13.49 5.99 -3.09
C ILE A 201 -14.67 6.88 -3.52
N LEU A 202 -15.83 6.29 -3.86
CA LEU A 202 -17.04 7.03 -4.23
C LEU A 202 -17.54 7.95 -3.11
N ILE A 203 -17.51 7.50 -1.85
CA ILE A 203 -17.93 8.28 -0.68
C ILE A 203 -17.02 9.51 -0.48
N LYS A 204 -15.71 9.37 -0.69
CA LYS A 204 -14.73 10.43 -0.42
C LYS A 204 -14.62 11.44 -1.56
N SER A 205 -14.50 10.96 -2.79
CA SER A 205 -14.15 11.79 -3.96
C SER A 205 -15.28 12.68 -4.48
N ASN A 206 -16.51 12.17 -4.56
CA ASN A 206 -17.65 12.92 -5.08
C ASN A 206 -18.97 12.49 -4.41
N PRO A 207 -19.18 12.87 -3.14
CA PRO A 207 -20.40 12.52 -2.43
C PRO A 207 -21.60 13.29 -3.01
N THR A 208 -22.40 12.61 -3.82
CA THR A 208 -23.71 13.11 -4.26
C THR A 208 -24.83 12.43 -3.49
N ILE A 209 -25.97 13.09 -3.35
CA ILE A 209 -27.17 12.54 -2.71
C ILE A 209 -27.58 11.23 -3.40
N GLU A 210 -27.49 11.17 -4.73
CA GLU A 210 -27.79 9.97 -5.51
C GLU A 210 -26.81 8.83 -5.24
N THR A 211 -25.50 9.11 -5.28
CA THR A 211 -24.47 8.09 -5.05
C THR A 211 -24.56 7.54 -3.62
N ILE A 212 -24.64 8.41 -2.62
CA ILE A 212 -24.77 8.00 -1.22
C ILE A 212 -26.11 7.28 -0.98
N GLY A 213 -27.20 7.76 -1.58
CA GLY A 213 -28.50 7.11 -1.53
C GLY A 213 -28.45 5.68 -2.08
N ASN A 214 -27.84 5.49 -3.25
CA ASN A 214 -27.68 4.16 -3.87
C ASN A 214 -26.84 3.23 -3.00
N ILE A 215 -25.74 3.73 -2.42
CA ILE A 215 -24.91 2.96 -1.47
C ILE A 215 -25.76 2.54 -0.28
N VAL A 216 -26.44 3.47 0.40
CA VAL A 216 -27.27 3.18 1.58
C VAL A 216 -28.40 2.20 1.27
N LEU A 217 -29.06 2.30 0.11
CA LEU A 217 -30.08 1.35 -0.31
C LEU A 217 -29.50 -0.06 -0.48
N SER A 218 -28.32 -0.17 -1.09
CA SER A 218 -27.68 -1.48 -1.31
C SER A 218 -27.26 -2.18 -0.02
N LEU A 219 -27.10 -1.44 1.10
CA LEU A 219 -26.79 -2.04 2.41
C LEU A 219 -27.94 -2.92 2.96
N SER A 220 -29.16 -2.76 2.45
CA SER A 220 -30.27 -3.64 2.81
C SER A 220 -30.10 -5.07 2.29
N ASP A 221 -29.24 -5.28 1.29
CA ASP A 221 -28.94 -6.61 0.78
C ASP A 221 -28.08 -7.39 1.78
N GLN A 222 -28.67 -8.45 2.34
CA GLN A 222 -28.06 -9.33 3.33
C GLN A 222 -27.38 -10.55 2.69
N GLN A 223 -27.26 -10.63 1.36
CA GLN A 223 -26.49 -11.70 0.72
C GLN A 223 -25.01 -11.67 1.09
N GLN A 224 -24.45 -10.48 1.35
CA GLN A 224 -23.05 -10.29 1.75
C GLN A 224 -22.96 -9.33 2.95
N PRO A 225 -23.37 -9.77 4.17
CA PRO A 225 -23.54 -8.90 5.33
C PRO A 225 -22.23 -8.28 5.80
N GLU A 226 -21.10 -8.97 5.58
CA GLU A 226 -19.77 -8.48 5.92
C GLU A 226 -19.36 -7.26 5.09
N ILE A 227 -19.69 -7.24 3.79
CA ILE A 227 -19.44 -6.09 2.92
C ILE A 227 -20.31 -4.91 3.35
N SER A 228 -21.61 -5.14 3.58
CA SER A 228 -22.55 -4.09 3.99
C SER A 228 -22.12 -3.45 5.32
N THR A 229 -21.68 -4.27 6.29
CA THR A 229 -21.15 -3.79 7.58
C THR A 229 -19.87 -2.97 7.40
N LEU A 230 -18.95 -3.43 6.55
CA LEU A 230 -17.69 -2.74 6.32
C LEU A 230 -17.87 -1.42 5.55
N VAL A 231 -18.76 -1.39 4.56
CA VAL A 231 -19.11 -0.16 3.82
C VAL A 231 -19.78 0.85 4.75
N LEU A 232 -20.70 0.40 5.62
CA LEU A 232 -21.35 1.26 6.60
C LEU A 232 -20.36 1.86 7.60
N SER A 233 -19.43 1.07 8.13
CA SER A 233 -18.38 1.57 9.03
C SER A 233 -17.43 2.57 8.35
N LYS A 234 -17.09 2.34 7.07
CA LYS A 234 -16.34 3.31 6.25
C LYS A 234 -17.12 4.59 5.97
N LEU A 235 -18.44 4.50 5.78
CA LEU A 235 -19.31 5.68 5.64
C LEU A 235 -19.26 6.54 6.91
N TYR A 236 -19.44 5.93 8.09
CA TYR A 236 -19.36 6.64 9.37
C TYR A 236 -17.99 7.26 9.60
N THR A 237 -16.92 6.52 9.31
CA THR A 237 -15.55 7.04 9.43
C THR A 237 -15.32 8.23 8.49
N SER A 238 -15.87 8.18 7.28
CA SER A 238 -15.78 9.29 6.32
C SER A 238 -16.58 10.52 6.77
N MET A 239 -17.74 10.32 7.42
CA MET A 239 -18.51 11.40 8.04
C MET A 239 -17.77 12.04 9.22
N GLN A 240 -16.96 11.29 9.97
CA GLN A 240 -16.16 11.86 11.06
C GLN A 240 -15.05 12.76 10.51
N LYS A 241 -14.43 12.39 9.39
CA LYS A 241 -13.32 13.13 8.77
C LYS A 241 -13.73 14.33 7.94
N SER A 242 -14.85 14.26 7.22
CA SER A 242 -15.26 15.30 6.27
C SER A 242 -16.66 15.83 6.55
N ASP A 243 -16.75 17.15 6.74
CA ASP A 243 -18.03 17.84 6.95
C ASP A 243 -18.91 17.84 5.69
N THR A 244 -18.31 17.75 4.49
CA THR A 244 -19.06 17.67 3.22
C THR A 244 -19.80 16.34 3.13
N VAL A 245 -19.08 15.23 3.37
CA VAL A 245 -19.66 13.88 3.44
C VAL A 245 -20.72 13.80 4.53
N ARG A 246 -20.41 14.35 5.72
CA ARG A 246 -21.35 14.39 6.85
C ARG A 246 -22.66 15.09 6.50
N SER A 247 -22.59 16.23 5.82
CA SER A 247 -23.76 17.01 5.44
C SER A 247 -24.59 16.28 4.39
N CYS A 248 -23.94 15.72 3.36
CA CYS A 248 -24.59 14.92 2.32
C CYS A 248 -25.31 13.69 2.90
N VAL A 249 -24.64 12.93 3.78
CA VAL A 249 -25.24 11.75 4.41
C VAL A 249 -26.42 12.14 5.30
N LYS A 250 -26.29 13.20 6.09
CA LYS A 250 -27.41 13.71 6.91
C LYS A 250 -28.62 14.08 6.06
N GLU A 251 -28.42 14.64 4.87
CA GLU A 251 -29.49 14.97 3.94
C GLU A 251 -30.18 13.71 3.40
N VAL A 252 -29.40 12.70 2.95
CA VAL A 252 -29.92 11.41 2.49
C VAL A 252 -30.74 10.71 3.59
N LEU A 253 -30.22 10.68 4.81
CA LEU A 253 -30.85 10.00 5.95
C LEU A 253 -32.11 10.71 6.47
N ARG A 254 -32.41 11.95 6.06
CA ARG A 254 -33.71 12.59 6.37
C ARG A 254 -34.88 11.90 5.68
N ASN A 255 -34.64 11.28 4.53
CA ASN A 255 -35.66 10.55 3.83
C ASN A 255 -35.78 9.12 4.40
N VAL A 256 -36.99 8.76 4.83
CA VAL A 256 -37.34 7.51 5.52
C VAL A 256 -37.00 6.26 4.70
N THR A 257 -36.96 6.37 3.36
CA THR A 257 -36.53 5.26 2.49
C THR A 257 -35.08 4.86 2.71
N PHE A 258 -34.21 5.82 3.08
CA PHE A 258 -32.80 5.59 3.32
C PHE A 258 -32.50 5.48 4.82
N GLY A 259 -32.99 6.43 5.62
CA GLY A 259 -32.76 6.53 7.06
C GLY A 259 -33.67 5.65 7.90
N ASN A 260 -33.53 4.33 7.77
CA ASN A 260 -34.28 3.36 8.56
C ASN A 260 -33.38 2.25 9.10
N TYR A 261 -33.88 1.52 10.10
CA TYR A 261 -33.16 0.42 10.74
C TYR A 261 -32.89 -0.75 9.78
N ASN A 262 -33.71 -0.93 8.74
CA ASN A 262 -33.50 -2.00 7.76
C ASN A 262 -32.21 -1.81 6.95
N ASN A 263 -31.87 -0.55 6.62
CA ASN A 263 -30.65 -0.25 5.87
C ASN A 263 -29.42 -0.08 6.78
N LEU A 264 -29.62 0.42 8.01
CA LEU A 264 -28.53 0.81 8.92
C LEU A 264 -28.16 -0.25 9.96
N ALA A 265 -29.03 -1.21 10.25
CA ALA A 265 -28.70 -2.33 11.13
C ALA A 265 -28.04 -3.44 10.31
N GLN A 266 -26.80 -3.77 10.65
CA GLN A 266 -26.01 -4.78 9.96
C GLN A 266 -25.57 -5.87 10.93
N ASN A 267 -25.58 -7.12 10.47
CA ASN A 267 -25.29 -8.30 11.30
C ASN A 267 -23.85 -8.83 11.14
N GLY A 268 -23.02 -8.18 10.30
CA GLY A 268 -21.64 -8.62 10.07
C GLY A 268 -20.70 -8.29 11.23
N SER A 269 -19.57 -8.99 11.23
CA SER A 269 -18.50 -8.85 12.23
C SER A 269 -17.33 -7.97 11.76
N SER A 270 -17.32 -7.59 10.48
CA SER A 270 -16.33 -6.70 9.88
C SER A 270 -16.38 -5.31 10.51
N THR A 271 -15.21 -4.69 10.68
CA THR A 271 -15.09 -3.38 11.32
C THR A 271 -14.10 -2.48 10.61
N SER A 272 -14.36 -1.17 10.64
CA SER A 272 -13.42 -0.15 10.19
C SER A 272 -13.57 1.05 11.11
N PHE A 273 -12.45 1.54 11.66
CA PHE A 273 -12.44 2.77 12.43
C PHE A 273 -11.07 3.45 12.35
N ILE A 274 -11.07 4.76 12.61
CA ILE A 274 -9.86 5.58 12.62
C ILE A 274 -9.94 6.49 13.82
N ASN A 275 -8.89 6.47 14.65
CA ASN A 275 -8.78 7.27 15.85
C ASN A 275 -7.47 8.05 15.89
N ILE A 276 -7.43 9.05 16.76
CA ILE A 276 -6.23 9.86 17.03
C ILE A 276 -5.38 9.11 18.06
N LEU A 277 -4.13 8.84 17.70
CA LEU A 277 -3.13 8.30 18.63
C LEU A 277 -2.52 9.43 19.48
N GLN A 278 -2.16 10.52 18.82
CA GLN A 278 -1.58 11.71 19.47
C GLN A 278 -1.95 12.95 18.67
N ALA A 279 -2.42 13.99 19.35
CA ALA A 279 -2.65 15.30 18.77
C ALA A 279 -1.65 16.31 19.33
N THR A 280 -0.99 17.05 18.44
CA THR A 280 -0.14 18.20 18.79
C THR A 280 -0.69 19.46 18.12
N HIS A 281 -0.10 20.62 18.39
CA HIS A 281 -0.56 21.87 17.78
C HIS A 281 -0.47 21.84 16.25
N ASP A 282 0.61 21.25 15.74
CA ASP A 282 0.96 21.30 14.31
C ASP A 282 0.69 19.98 13.56
N ALA A 283 0.61 18.84 14.28
CA ALA A 283 0.42 17.55 13.66
C ALA A 283 -0.40 16.57 14.51
N ASN A 284 -1.23 15.77 13.84
CA ASN A 284 -2.01 14.69 14.43
C ASN A 284 -1.53 13.35 13.90
N ILE A 285 -1.19 12.44 14.80
CA ILE A 285 -0.93 11.04 14.47
C ILE A 285 -2.24 10.28 14.63
N THR A 286 -2.66 9.59 13.59
CA THR A 286 -3.87 8.76 13.57
C THR A 286 -3.51 7.30 13.31
N TYR A 287 -4.26 6.40 13.92
CA TYR A 287 -4.22 4.98 13.63
C TYR A 287 -5.59 4.52 13.11
N GLY A 288 -5.58 3.70 12.07
CA GLY A 288 -6.76 3.12 11.46
C GLY A 288 -6.67 1.61 11.46
N ILE A 289 -7.78 0.94 11.77
CA ILE A 289 -7.88 -0.52 11.66
C ILE A 289 -9.04 -0.83 10.72
N ASN A 290 -8.77 -1.66 9.71
CA ASN A 290 -9.79 -2.26 8.87
C ASN A 290 -9.74 -3.77 9.05
N MET A 291 -10.87 -4.40 9.33
CA MET A 291 -10.98 -5.84 9.51
C MET A 291 -12.15 -6.34 8.66
N GLU A 292 -11.81 -7.09 7.61
CA GLU A 292 -12.74 -7.76 6.73
C GLU A 292 -12.85 -9.23 7.16
N MET A 293 -14.03 -9.60 7.64
CA MET A 293 -14.34 -10.95 8.08
C MET A 293 -15.05 -11.71 6.97
N ARG A 294 -14.90 -13.03 6.95
CA ARG A 294 -15.73 -13.94 6.16
C ARG A 294 -17.05 -14.19 6.92
N PRO A 295 -18.14 -14.58 6.23
CA PRO A 295 -19.38 -14.99 6.89
C PRO A 295 -19.20 -16.11 7.92
N THR A 296 -18.13 -16.90 7.80
CA THR A 296 -17.74 -17.96 8.74
C THR A 296 -17.14 -17.44 10.05
N GLY A 297 -16.87 -16.14 10.16
CA GLY A 297 -16.17 -15.53 11.30
C GLY A 297 -14.64 -15.62 11.22
N MET A 298 -14.08 -16.16 10.13
CA MET A 298 -12.63 -16.14 9.88
C MET A 298 -12.20 -14.79 9.29
N LEU A 299 -10.99 -14.35 9.63
CA LEU A 299 -10.39 -13.15 9.04
C LEU A 299 -10.11 -13.38 7.55
N ARG A 300 -10.56 -12.47 6.68
CA ARG A 300 -10.17 -12.44 5.26
C ARG A 300 -8.99 -11.50 5.04
N ARG A 301 -9.13 -10.25 5.49
CA ARG A 301 -8.11 -9.21 5.38
C ARG A 301 -8.15 -8.31 6.61
N THR A 302 -6.99 -7.89 7.11
CA THR A 302 -6.87 -6.83 8.11
C THR A 302 -5.85 -5.82 7.64
N SER A 303 -6.04 -4.55 7.98
CA SER A 303 -5.02 -3.52 7.78
C SER A 303 -4.91 -2.63 9.00
N LEU A 304 -3.68 -2.30 9.39
CA LEU A 304 -3.33 -1.30 10.37
C LEU A 304 -2.60 -0.17 9.65
N ASP A 305 -3.15 1.04 9.71
CA ASP A 305 -2.60 2.22 9.04
C ASP A 305 -2.18 3.26 10.08
N LEU A 306 -0.93 3.72 10.02
CA LEU A 306 -0.39 4.82 10.82
C LEU A 306 -0.11 6.03 9.92
N ASN A 307 -0.80 7.13 10.18
CA ASN A 307 -0.71 8.34 9.37
C ASN A 307 -0.37 9.56 10.22
N LEU A 308 0.53 10.39 9.72
CA LEU A 308 0.84 11.71 10.26
C LEU A 308 0.13 12.76 9.41
N ILE A 309 -0.85 13.43 10.01
CA ILE A 309 -1.67 14.45 9.35
C ILE A 309 -1.21 15.82 9.84
N ASN A 310 -0.76 16.65 8.91
CA ASN A 310 -0.55 18.08 9.11
C ASN A 310 -1.61 18.84 8.29
N SER A 311 -1.76 20.15 8.56
CA SER A 311 -2.61 21.08 7.83
C SER A 311 -2.48 21.03 6.30
N GLN A 312 -1.30 20.68 5.78
CA GLN A 312 -1.02 20.68 4.34
C GLN A 312 -0.85 19.28 3.74
N GLU A 313 -0.43 18.29 4.53
CA GLU A 313 -0.04 16.97 4.03
C GLU A 313 -0.50 15.84 4.94
N ASN A 314 -0.80 14.69 4.32
CA ASN A 314 -1.05 13.43 5.00
C ASN A 314 0.07 12.45 4.63
N LEU A 315 0.97 12.19 5.57
CA LEU A 315 2.09 11.28 5.40
C LEU A 315 1.72 9.89 5.94
N HIS A 316 1.66 8.92 5.03
CA HIS A 316 1.51 7.50 5.37
C HIS A 316 2.82 6.96 5.96
N LEU A 317 2.90 6.80 7.27
CA LEU A 317 4.13 6.36 7.94
C LEU A 317 4.36 4.85 7.76
N LEU A 318 3.35 4.06 8.12
CA LEU A 318 3.39 2.61 8.08
C LEU A 318 1.99 2.07 7.80
N SER A 319 1.89 1.08 6.91
CA SER A 319 0.68 0.27 6.77
C SER A 319 1.05 -1.20 6.78
N LEU A 320 0.39 -1.97 7.64
CA LEU A 320 0.54 -3.42 7.76
C LEU A 320 -0.79 -4.07 7.40
N GLY A 321 -0.81 -4.81 6.29
CA GLY A 321 -1.94 -5.62 5.87
C GLY A 321 -1.64 -7.10 6.06
N LEU A 322 -2.60 -7.88 6.58
CA LEU A 322 -2.56 -9.35 6.53
C LEU A 322 -3.74 -9.85 5.72
N PHE A 323 -3.54 -10.87 4.92
CA PHE A 323 -4.59 -11.47 4.11
C PHE A 323 -4.50 -13.00 4.12
N VAL A 324 -5.66 -13.62 3.98
CA VAL A 324 -5.85 -15.06 4.03
C VAL A 324 -6.75 -15.51 2.88
N GLU A 325 -6.20 -16.33 2.00
CA GLU A 325 -6.83 -16.83 0.76
C GLU A 325 -6.97 -18.36 0.82
N GLY A 326 -7.98 -18.91 0.12
CA GLY A 326 -8.24 -20.35 0.10
C GLY A 326 -8.87 -21.00 1.35
N PHE A 327 -8.97 -20.32 2.51
CA PHE A 327 -9.62 -20.87 3.71
C PHE A 327 -11.16 -20.79 3.66
N GLY A 328 -11.77 -21.53 2.74
CA GLY A 328 -13.22 -21.78 2.70
C GLY A 328 -13.58 -23.02 3.51
N LEU A 329 -14.58 -22.93 4.39
CA LEU A 329 -15.02 -24.07 5.23
C LEU A 329 -16.13 -24.91 4.57
N THR A 330 -16.76 -24.40 3.52
CA THR A 330 -17.86 -25.07 2.83
C THR A 330 -17.46 -25.47 1.40
N ASP A 331 -18.01 -26.59 0.93
CA ASP A 331 -17.80 -27.09 -0.44
C ASP A 331 -18.23 -26.07 -1.52
N GLU A 332 -19.15 -25.15 -1.21
CA GLU A 332 -19.56 -24.07 -2.11
C GLU A 332 -18.52 -22.94 -2.18
N GLU A 333 -17.87 -22.59 -1.07
CA GLU A 333 -16.78 -21.60 -1.03
C GLU A 333 -15.51 -22.13 -1.72
N GLN A 334 -15.20 -23.42 -1.55
CA GLN A 334 -14.06 -24.06 -2.20
C GLN A 334 -14.27 -24.24 -3.71
N LYS A 335 -15.51 -24.44 -4.17
CA LYS A 335 -15.86 -24.45 -5.60
C LYS A 335 -15.84 -23.06 -6.23
N ALA A 336 -16.12 -22.01 -5.45
CA ALA A 336 -16.14 -20.64 -5.93
C ALA A 336 -14.72 -20.06 -6.12
N ASN A 337 -13.77 -20.41 -5.24
CA ASN A 337 -12.36 -20.04 -5.36
C ASN A 337 -11.47 -21.28 -5.16
N PRO A 338 -11.04 -21.96 -6.24
CA PRO A 338 -10.11 -23.10 -6.19
C PRO A 338 -8.66 -22.64 -5.95
N GLU A 339 -8.46 -21.60 -5.14
CA GLU A 339 -7.15 -21.08 -4.78
C GLU A 339 -6.54 -21.96 -3.68
N GLU A 340 -5.24 -22.21 -3.79
CA GLU A 340 -4.50 -22.90 -2.73
C GLU A 340 -4.52 -22.07 -1.44
N HIS A 341 -4.63 -22.74 -0.29
CA HIS A 341 -4.66 -22.08 1.00
C HIS A 341 -3.38 -21.28 1.20
N SER A 342 -3.48 -19.96 1.32
CA SER A 342 -2.31 -19.10 1.48
C SER A 342 -2.61 -17.97 2.44
N ALA A 343 -1.56 -17.51 3.12
CA ALA A 343 -1.62 -16.31 3.91
C ALA A 343 -0.39 -15.47 3.64
N GLY A 344 -0.56 -14.16 3.71
CA GLY A 344 0.52 -13.24 3.46
C GLY A 344 0.35 -11.92 4.19
N MET A 345 1.41 -11.13 4.08
CA MET A 345 1.53 -9.80 4.63
C MET A 345 1.87 -8.82 3.52
N GLN A 346 1.19 -7.69 3.53
CA GLN A 346 1.53 -6.54 2.71
C GLN A 346 2.01 -5.42 3.61
N LEU A 347 3.13 -4.81 3.26
CA LEU A 347 3.73 -3.74 4.04
C LEU A 347 3.89 -2.51 3.16
N SER A 348 3.57 -1.34 3.73
CA SER A 348 3.87 -0.04 3.13
C SER A 348 4.62 0.80 4.13
N VAL A 349 5.72 1.42 3.71
CA VAL A 349 6.54 2.29 4.56
C VAL A 349 6.72 3.62 3.85
N LEU A 350 6.39 4.73 4.53
CA LEU A 350 6.54 6.08 3.97
C LEU A 350 5.85 6.27 2.60
N GLY A 351 4.73 5.57 2.39
CA GLY A 351 3.97 5.59 1.13
C GLY A 351 4.55 4.74 -0.01
N VAL A 352 5.56 3.90 0.29
CA VAL A 352 6.14 2.90 -0.62
C VAL A 352 5.55 1.53 -0.30
N ASN A 353 4.78 0.98 -1.23
CA ASN A 353 4.14 -0.33 -1.11
C ASN A 353 5.13 -1.43 -1.52
N LEU A 354 5.46 -2.32 -0.59
CA LEU A 354 6.40 -3.41 -0.81
C LEU A 354 5.74 -4.60 -1.48
N ARG A 355 6.58 -5.49 -2.02
CA ARG A 355 6.12 -6.77 -2.53
C ARG A 355 5.47 -7.57 -1.39
N PRO A 356 4.29 -8.17 -1.59
CA PRO A 356 3.67 -9.03 -0.60
C PRO A 356 4.61 -10.16 -0.18
N TYR A 357 4.68 -10.39 1.13
CA TYR A 357 5.36 -11.52 1.73
C TYR A 357 4.35 -12.64 1.94
N ILE A 358 4.59 -13.82 1.36
CA ILE A 358 3.72 -14.97 1.53
C ILE A 358 4.32 -15.85 2.63
N PHE A 359 3.53 -16.13 3.67
CA PHE A 359 3.96 -16.96 4.80
C PHE A 359 3.98 -18.44 4.44
N PHE A 360 2.97 -18.89 3.70
CA PHE A 360 2.87 -20.26 3.20
C PHE A 360 1.94 -20.33 1.99
N THR A 361 2.12 -21.38 1.21
CA THR A 361 1.30 -21.77 0.07
C THR A 361 0.91 -23.24 0.18
N GLY A 362 -0.38 -23.50 0.20
CA GLY A 362 -0.95 -24.83 0.35
C GLY A 362 -1.01 -25.33 1.79
N THR A 363 -1.80 -26.38 1.98
CA THR A 363 -2.04 -27.00 3.29
C THR A 363 -0.82 -27.71 3.84
N ALA A 364 0.04 -28.30 2.98
CA ALA A 364 1.22 -29.02 3.43
C ALA A 364 2.24 -28.11 4.12
N GLU A 365 2.49 -26.92 3.57
CA GLU A 365 3.42 -25.94 4.15
C GLU A 365 2.86 -25.36 5.45
N LEU A 366 1.57 -24.99 5.49
CA LEU A 366 0.88 -24.56 6.71
C LEU A 366 1.02 -25.60 7.82
N MET A 367 0.71 -26.86 7.53
CA MET A 367 0.76 -27.94 8.52
C MET A 367 2.21 -28.19 8.96
N GLY A 368 3.18 -28.03 8.07
CA GLY A 368 4.60 -28.02 8.42
C GLY A 368 4.95 -26.93 9.44
N LEU A 369 4.50 -25.69 9.23
CA LEU A 369 4.72 -24.56 10.14
C LEU A 369 4.04 -24.76 11.50
N VAL A 370 2.81 -25.27 11.52
CA VAL A 370 2.07 -25.55 12.77
C VAL A 370 2.71 -26.68 13.56
N TRP A 371 3.15 -27.78 12.92
CA TRP A 371 3.75 -28.92 13.60
C TRP A 371 5.17 -28.65 14.09
N SER A 372 5.93 -27.83 13.36
CA SER A 372 7.27 -27.43 13.76
C SER A 372 7.27 -26.34 14.84
N ALA A 373 6.10 -25.77 15.16
CA ALA A 373 5.97 -24.58 16.01
C ALA A 373 6.85 -23.41 15.52
N ALA A 374 7.18 -23.37 14.22
CA ALA A 374 8.05 -22.35 13.63
C ALA A 374 7.44 -20.94 13.71
N GLY A 375 6.11 -20.84 13.87
CA GLY A 375 5.43 -19.57 14.10
C GLY A 375 5.59 -19.01 15.52
N SER A 376 5.98 -19.82 16.51
CA SER A 376 6.02 -19.38 17.91
C SER A 376 7.22 -18.49 18.24
N GLU A 377 8.30 -18.55 17.45
CA GLU A 377 9.46 -17.69 17.63
C GLU A 377 9.31 -16.37 16.82
N PRO A 378 9.64 -15.21 17.42
CA PRO A 378 9.59 -13.93 16.71
C PRO A 378 10.49 -13.94 15.48
N THR A 379 9.88 -13.83 14.30
CA THR A 379 10.60 -13.76 13.02
C THR A 379 10.61 -12.31 12.52
N PRO A 380 11.80 -11.71 12.26
CA PRO A 380 11.89 -10.35 11.75
C PRO A 380 11.37 -10.27 10.31
N ALA A 381 10.41 -9.38 10.08
CA ALA A 381 9.79 -9.13 8.78
C ALA A 381 10.35 -7.87 8.09
N LEU A 382 10.69 -6.83 8.87
CA LEU A 382 11.37 -5.63 8.36
C LEU A 382 12.26 -5.03 9.44
N GLN A 383 13.53 -4.80 9.10
CA GLN A 383 14.48 -4.05 9.94
C GLN A 383 15.24 -3.05 9.07
N ALA A 384 15.03 -1.76 9.29
CA ALA A 384 15.69 -0.69 8.53
C ALA A 384 15.56 0.68 9.21
N ASN A 385 16.50 1.58 8.86
CA ASN A 385 16.44 3.00 9.22
C ASN A 385 16.12 3.84 7.98
N PHE A 386 15.08 4.66 8.09
CA PHE A 386 14.60 5.51 7.01
C PHE A 386 14.81 6.98 7.34
N LEU A 387 15.22 7.76 6.35
CA LEU A 387 15.20 9.22 6.39
C LEU A 387 13.91 9.68 5.71
N PHE A 388 12.95 10.20 6.47
CA PHE A 388 11.67 10.63 5.92
C PHE A 388 11.52 12.15 5.80
N MET A 389 12.38 12.90 6.50
CA MET A 389 12.39 14.36 6.44
C MET A 389 13.82 14.86 6.36
N ASP A 390 14.11 15.72 5.38
CA ASP A 390 15.43 16.31 5.18
C ASP A 390 15.30 17.72 4.58
N GLN A 391 15.06 18.72 5.43
CA GLN A 391 14.92 20.11 4.99
C GLN A 391 16.20 20.89 5.30
N TYR A 392 16.72 21.57 4.27
CA TYR A 392 17.85 22.48 4.38
C TYR A 392 17.46 23.84 3.80
N HIS A 393 17.50 24.88 4.62
CA HIS A 393 17.29 26.26 4.19
C HIS A 393 18.43 27.13 4.68
N SER A 394 19.17 27.76 3.76
CA SER A 394 20.21 28.73 4.08
C SER A 394 19.70 30.13 3.74
N ILE A 395 19.72 31.03 4.73
CA ILE A 395 19.27 32.41 4.58
C ILE A 395 20.42 33.34 4.93
N ILE A 396 20.74 34.25 4.02
CA ILE A 396 21.71 35.31 4.27
C ILE A 396 20.98 36.47 4.94
N LEU A 397 21.34 36.77 6.18
CA LEU A 397 20.78 37.88 6.94
C LEU A 397 21.30 39.24 6.41
N GLN A 398 20.59 40.32 6.70
CA GLN A 398 20.97 41.68 6.29
C GLN A 398 22.34 42.12 6.82
N ASN A 399 22.82 41.50 7.90
CA ASN A 399 24.15 41.73 8.48
C ASN A 399 25.26 40.89 7.82
N GLY A 400 24.95 40.11 6.78
CA GLY A 400 25.90 39.26 6.06
C GLY A 400 26.17 37.91 6.73
N ILE A 401 25.49 37.56 7.82
CA ILE A 401 25.61 36.24 8.46
C ILE A 401 24.70 35.25 7.73
N ASN A 402 25.23 34.08 7.40
CA ASN A 402 24.45 32.96 6.89
C ASN A 402 23.85 32.18 8.07
N VAL A 403 22.53 32.00 8.06
CA VAL A 403 21.82 31.14 8.99
C VAL A 403 21.33 29.93 8.24
N ASP A 404 21.81 28.76 8.65
CA ASP A 404 21.42 27.47 8.10
C ASP A 404 20.40 26.80 9.04
N PHE A 405 19.21 26.54 8.51
CA PHE A 405 18.17 25.77 9.17
C PHE A 405 18.19 24.34 8.60
N ILE A 406 18.53 23.38 9.46
CA ILE A 406 18.64 21.96 9.11
C ILE A 406 17.65 21.18 9.96
N LEU A 407 16.67 20.55 9.31
CA LEU A 407 15.66 19.73 9.96
C LEU A 407 15.69 18.33 9.35
N LYS A 408 16.06 17.34 10.17
CA LYS A 408 16.14 15.93 9.78
C LYS A 408 15.22 15.09 10.64
N GLY A 409 14.47 14.21 10.00
CA GLY A 409 13.58 13.24 10.63
C GLY A 409 13.93 11.84 10.17
N ALA A 410 14.25 10.97 11.14
CA ALA A 410 14.58 9.57 10.89
C ALA A 410 13.57 8.65 11.59
N LEU A 411 13.29 7.52 10.96
CA LEU A 411 12.40 6.46 11.47
C LEU A 411 13.18 5.16 11.51
N SER A 412 13.36 4.59 12.70
CA SER A 412 13.91 3.24 12.86
C SER A 412 12.77 2.26 13.06
N THR A 413 12.73 1.23 12.23
CA THR A 413 11.65 0.24 12.24
C THR A 413 12.23 -1.16 12.43
N ASP A 414 11.67 -1.89 13.40
CA ASP A 414 11.89 -3.31 13.63
C ASP A 414 10.52 -3.97 13.81
N ILE A 415 10.10 -4.70 12.79
CA ILE A 415 8.82 -5.43 12.76
C ILE A 415 9.15 -6.90 12.81
N SER A 416 8.67 -7.57 13.85
CA SER A 416 8.73 -9.01 14.02
C SER A 416 7.35 -9.57 14.30
N GLY A 417 7.04 -10.76 13.78
CA GLY A 417 5.79 -11.46 14.05
C GLY A 417 6.03 -12.80 14.74
N ALA A 418 5.12 -13.19 15.62
CA ALA A 418 5.04 -14.53 16.20
C ALA A 418 3.55 -14.91 16.30
N ALA A 419 3.23 -16.17 16.09
CA ALA A 419 1.87 -16.69 16.23
C ALA A 419 1.87 -18.06 16.90
N GLU A 420 0.99 -18.22 17.88
CA GLU A 420 0.73 -19.46 18.60
C GLU A 420 -0.72 -19.89 18.35
N VAL A 421 -0.89 -21.13 17.90
CA VAL A 421 -2.21 -21.71 17.65
C VAL A 421 -2.36 -22.99 18.47
N SER A 422 -3.40 -23.02 19.31
CA SER A 422 -3.80 -24.22 20.05
C SER A 422 -5.14 -24.74 19.53
N MET A 423 -5.08 -25.79 18.71
CA MET A 423 -6.29 -26.46 18.20
C MET A 423 -7.11 -27.11 19.34
N TRP A 424 -6.44 -27.60 20.39
CA TRP A 424 -7.09 -28.23 21.54
C TRP A 424 -7.86 -27.23 22.40
N ASN A 425 -7.28 -26.07 22.67
CA ASN A 425 -7.94 -25.01 23.45
C ASN A 425 -8.83 -24.10 22.58
N LYS A 426 -8.81 -24.28 21.25
CA LYS A 426 -9.47 -23.41 20.26
C LYS A 426 -9.08 -21.94 20.43
N ASN A 427 -7.81 -21.70 20.77
CA ASN A 427 -7.26 -20.36 20.98
C ASN A 427 -6.13 -20.09 20.00
N SER A 428 -6.00 -18.83 19.60
CA SER A 428 -4.90 -18.32 18.80
C SER A 428 -4.42 -17.00 19.37
N HIS A 429 -3.11 -16.82 19.45
CA HIS A 429 -2.44 -15.58 19.81
C HIS A 429 -1.47 -15.23 18.69
N ALA A 430 -1.46 -13.98 18.25
CA ALA A 430 -0.60 -13.47 17.19
C ALA A 430 -0.19 -12.03 17.49
#